data_AF-A0A5B0KQ45-F1
#
_entry.id   AF-A0A5B0KQ45-F1
#
_cell.length_a   1.000
_cell.length_b   1.000
_cell.length_c   1.000
_cell.angle_alpha   90.00
_cell.angle_beta   90.00
_cell.angle_gamma   90.00
#
_symmetry.space_group_name_H-M   'P 1'
#
loop_
_entity.id
_entity.type
_entity.pdbx_description
1 polymer ?
#
loop_
_entity_poly.entity_id
_entity_poly.type
_entity_poly.pdbx_seq_one_letter_code
_entity_poly.pdbx_strand_id
1 'polypeptide(L)' 'MWVANGKPNRDIAEILGLSPRTVDKHLEQIYAKLGVENRAAAAAMAVRALNGR' A
#
# COMPACT_ATOMS: atom_id res chain seq x y z
N MET A 1 5.72 -7.64 -0.19
CA MET A 1 4.98 -6.36 -0.28
C MET A 1 4.25 -6.11 1.04
N TRP A 2 4.59 -5.04 1.77
CA TRP A 2 4.12 -4.85 3.16
C TRP A 2 2.62 -4.55 3.30
N VAL A 3 2.04 -3.81 2.35
CA VAL A 3 0.60 -3.50 2.32
C VAL A 3 -0.25 -4.73 2.02
N ALA A 4 0.21 -5.62 1.15
CA ALA A 4 -0.48 -6.88 0.79
C ALA A 4 -0.46 -7.92 1.91
N ASN A 5 0.50 -7.86 2.83
CA ASN A 5 0.56 -8.71 4.03
C ASN A 5 -0.24 -8.16 5.22
N GLY A 6 -1.05 -7.11 5.03
CA GLY A 6 -1.92 -6.57 6.09
C GLY A 6 -1.20 -5.74 7.16
N LYS A 7 0.07 -5.36 6.97
CA LYS A 7 0.81 -4.58 7.98
C LYS A 7 0.19 -3.19 8.22
N PRO A 8 -0.05 -2.77 9.47
CA PRO A 8 -0.57 -1.43 9.72
C PRO A 8 0.42 -0.36 9.24
N ASN A 9 -0.09 0.83 8.88
CA ASN A 9 0.72 1.89 8.29
C ASN A 9 1.83 2.39 9.23
N ARG A 10 1.66 2.18 10.55
CA ARG A 10 2.69 2.44 11.56
C ARG A 10 3.92 1.54 11.41
N ASP A 11 3.73 0.25 11.15
CA ASP A 11 4.83 -0.68 10.92
C ASP A 11 5.54 -0.38 9.60
N ILE A 12 4.77 0.00 8.57
CA ILE A 12 5.33 0.40 7.26
C ILE A 12 6.15 1.68 7.41
N ALA A 13 5.64 2.64 8.19
CA ALA A 13 6.33 3.86 8.54
C ALA A 13 7.65 3.58 9.27
N GLU A 14 7.63 2.69 10.27
CA GLU A 14 8.83 2.29 11.01
C GLU A 14 9.87 1.59 10.11
N ILE A 15 9.42 0.67 9.25
CA ILE A 15 10.30 -0.03 8.29
C ILE A 15 10.93 0.93 7.28
N LEU A 16 10.19 1.94 6.83
CA LEU A 16 10.64 2.91 5.82
C LEU A 16 11.30 4.15 6.44
N GLY A 17 11.35 4.28 7.77
CA GLY A 17 11.82 5.49 8.45
C GLY A 17 10.96 6.74 8.18
N LEU A 18 9.68 6.55 7.85
CA LEU A 18 8.73 7.61 7.50
C LEU A 18 7.72 7.83 8.62
N SER A 19 6.99 8.94 8.58
CA SER A 19 5.82 9.10 9.45
C SER A 19 4.62 8.31 8.89
N PRO A 20 3.72 7.78 9.75
CA PRO A 20 2.49 7.11 9.29
C PRO A 20 1.65 7.99 8.35
N ARG A 21 1.61 9.29 8.60
CA ARG A 21 0.90 10.27 7.76
C ARG A 21 1.53 10.42 6.37
N THR A 22 2.85 10.28 6.27
CA THR A 22 3.57 10.26 4.99
C THR A 22 3.23 9.00 4.21
N VAL A 23 3.15 7.85 4.87
CA VAL A 23 2.70 6.59 4.26
C VAL A 23 1.26 6.70 3.75
N ASP A 24 0.35 7.30 4.51
CA ASP A 24 -1.03 7.54 4.07
C ASP A 24 -1.07 8.39 2.80
N LYS A 25 -0.29 9.47 2.74
CA LYS A 25 -0.25 10.35 1.57
C LYS A 25 0.29 9.63 0.33
N HIS A 26 1.31 8.79 0.49
CA HIS A 26 1.81 7.97 -0.60
C HIS A 26 0.79 6.94 -1.07
N LEU A 27 0.05 6.32 -0.13
CA LEU A 27 -1.01 5.38 -0.48
C LEU A 27 -2.15 6.06 -1.24
N GLU A 28 -2.59 7.25 -0.85
CA GLU A 28 -3.58 8.04 -1.61
C GLU A 28 -3.13 8.28 -3.06
N GLN A 29 -1.88 8.69 -3.26
CA GLN A 29 -1.33 8.93 -4.60
C GLN A 29 -1.23 7.64 -5.42
N ILE A 30 -0.85 6.54 -4.77
CA ILE A 30 -0.78 5.22 -5.42
C ILE A 30 -2.19 4.76 -5.81
N TYR A 31 -3.18 4.93 -4.93
CA TYR A 31 -4.57 4.58 -5.21
C TYR A 31 -5.13 5.38 -6.39
N ALA A 32 -4.89 6.69 -6.41
CA ALA A 32 -5.27 7.54 -7.54
C ALA A 32 -4.62 7.09 -8.86
N LYS A 33 -3.33 6.72 -8.85
CA LYS A 33 -2.62 6.23 -10.04
C LYS A 33 -3.08 4.85 -10.50
N LEU A 34 -3.50 4.00 -9.58
CA LEU A 34 -3.98 2.64 -9.86
C LEU A 34 -5.49 2.61 -10.16
N GLY A 35 -6.20 3.72 -9.99
CA GLY A 35 -7.65 3.78 -10.19
C GLY A 35 -8.45 2.97 -9.16
N VAL A 36 -7.91 2.79 -7.96
CA VAL A 36 -8.53 2.01 -6.88
C VAL A 36 -9.02 2.90 -5.76
N GLU A 37 -10.15 2.54 -5.17
CA GLU A 37 -10.85 3.38 -4.19
C GLU A 37 -10.37 3.14 -2.76
N ASN A 38 -9.74 2.00 -2.50
CA ASN A 38 -9.35 1.62 -1.14
C ASN A 38 -8.16 0.66 -1.10
N ARG A 39 -7.62 0.52 0.11
CA ARG A 39 -6.49 -0.34 0.44
C ARG A 39 -6.67 -1.80 0.03
N ALA A 40 -7.87 -2.34 0.20
CA ALA A 40 -8.14 -3.74 -0.12
C ALA A 40 -8.07 -3.98 -1.63
N ALA A 41 -8.63 -3.07 -2.44
CA ALA A 41 -8.53 -3.10 -3.89
C ALA A 41 -7.08 -2.98 -4.37
N ALA A 42 -6.31 -2.06 -3.79
CA ALA A 42 -4.88 -1.90 -4.09
C ALA A 42 -4.06 -3.16 -3.74
N ALA A 43 -4.31 -3.75 -2.56
CA ALA A 43 -3.66 -4.99 -2.14
C ALA A 43 -4.01 -6.16 -3.09
N ALA A 44 -5.28 -6.31 -3.46
CA ALA A 44 -5.73 -7.35 -4.39
C ALA A 44 -5.11 -7.18 -5.78
N MET A 45 -5.01 -5.96 -6.31
CA MET A 45 -4.32 -5.69 -7.57
C MET A 45 -2.84 -6.03 -7.51
N ALA A 46 -2.17 -5.67 -6.43
CA ALA A 46 -0.75 -5.94 -6.31
C ALA A 46 -0.43 -7.42 -6.08
N VAL A 47 -1.28 -8.15 -5.35
CA VAL A 47 -1.21 -9.62 -5.28
C VAL A 47 -1.40 -10.26 -6.66
N ARG A 48 -2.37 -9.78 -7.45
CA ARG A 48 -2.55 -10.23 -8.84
C ARG A 48 -1.30 -9.94 -9.70
N ALA A 49 -0.72 -8.75 -9.58
CA ALA A 49 0.49 -8.38 -10.32
C ALA A 49 1.73 -9.19 -9.91
N LEU A 50 1.84 -9.58 -8.64
CA LEU A 50 2.95 -10.40 -8.13
C LEU A 50 2.80 -11.88 -8.47
N ASN A 51 1.57 -12.41 -8.55
CA ASN A 51 1.29 -13.81 -8.92
C ASN A 51 1.30 -14.06 -10.44
N GLY A 52 1.33 -13.00 -11.25
CA GLY A 52 1.41 -13.09 -12.72
C GLY A 52 2.83 -13.07 -13.29
N ARG A 53 3.86 -13.19 -12.43
CA ARG A 53 5.28 -13.27 -12.78
C ARG A 53 5.84 -14.62 -12.34
#